data_AF-A0A6G1RV49-F1
#
_entry.id   AF-A0A6G1RV49-F1
#
_cell.length_a   1.000
_cell.length_b   1.000
_cell.length_c   1.000
_cell.angle_alpha   90.00
_cell.angle_beta   90.00
_cell.angle_gamma   90.00
#
_symmetry.space_group_name_H-M   'P 1'
#
loop_
_entity.id
_entity.type
_entity.pdbx_description
1 polymer ?
#
loop_
_entity_poly.entity_id
_entity_poly.type
_entity_poly.pdbx_seq_one_letter_code
_entity_poly.pdbx_strand_id
1 'polypeptide(L)'
;GRLCASDLHLLLNLLGGGVGAGEVWTPVCLPRFNPDGYFYAYAAALGEEEDGGCSGGGGGAVTLILLSTEREGFYAAAGCRRRLEEALRVQGWLGELGAAIRGGAGYGPARAGAPELRHFLYKPLEGPEEMQQVPQFTSPELEEPYASEEEQHRLFDLYHYLHSRVHSPHRPLRLLYHVAEKETLLAWVTSKFELYGCFSPLVTKAGAIGVLTKLLRWLKKEEDWLFIRYPPPYCAMPARSEAGETEG
;
A
#
# COMPACT_ATOMS: atom_id res chain seq x y z
N GLY A 1 7.89 -7.61 -16.84
CA GLY A 1 7.03 -8.12 -15.75
C GLY A 1 6.24 -6.97 -15.16
N ARG A 2 5.51 -7.19 -14.05
CA ARG A 2 5.06 -6.11 -13.15
C ARG A 2 5.91 -6.19 -11.88
N LEU A 3 6.11 -5.06 -11.21
CA LEU A 3 6.67 -5.05 -9.85
C LEU A 3 5.68 -5.80 -8.93
N CYS A 4 6.11 -6.88 -8.29
CA CYS A 4 5.31 -7.53 -7.26
C CYS A 4 5.54 -6.89 -5.89
N ALA A 5 4.73 -7.24 -4.89
CA ALA A 5 4.88 -6.72 -3.53
C ALA A 5 6.30 -6.92 -2.97
N SER A 6 6.96 -8.05 -3.29
CA SER A 6 8.36 -8.30 -2.90
C SER A 6 9.33 -7.32 -3.56
N ASP A 7 9.10 -6.92 -4.82
CA ASP A 7 9.93 -5.95 -5.52
C ASP A 7 9.76 -4.56 -4.90
N LEU A 8 8.54 -4.17 -4.55
CA LEU A 8 8.26 -2.92 -3.83
C LEU A 8 8.93 -2.92 -2.45
N HIS A 9 8.89 -4.02 -1.71
CA HIS A 9 9.57 -4.14 -0.43
C HIS A 9 11.09 -3.94 -0.55
N LEU A 10 11.71 -4.48 -1.61
CA LEU A 10 13.13 -4.23 -1.88
C LEU A 10 13.40 -2.74 -2.16
N LEU A 11 12.53 -2.08 -2.93
CA LEU A 11 12.66 -0.65 -3.23
C LEU A 11 12.45 0.23 -1.99
N LEU A 12 11.49 -0.11 -1.13
CA LEU A 12 11.24 0.62 0.12
C LEU A 12 12.39 0.45 1.12
N ASN A 13 12.94 -0.75 1.24
CA ASN A 13 14.14 -0.98 2.06
C ASN A 13 15.35 -0.22 1.54
N LEU A 14 15.49 -0.10 0.22
CA LEU A 14 16.54 0.70 -0.40
C LEU A 14 16.39 2.19 -0.01
N LEU A 15 15.17 2.72 0.00
CA LEU A 15 14.90 4.08 0.47
C LEU A 15 15.27 4.28 1.94
N GLY A 16 14.82 3.36 2.81
CA GLY A 16 15.07 3.44 4.25
C GLY A 16 16.54 3.28 4.65
N GLY A 17 17.37 2.68 3.79
CA GLY A 17 18.78 2.40 4.05
C GLY A 17 19.78 3.42 3.52
N GLY A 18 19.39 4.42 2.71
CA GLY A 18 20.40 5.23 2.02
C GLY A 18 19.96 6.50 1.30
N VAL A 19 18.68 6.89 1.31
CA VAL A 19 18.26 8.16 0.73
C VAL A 19 18.35 9.24 1.82
N GLY A 20 19.57 9.76 2.01
CA GLY A 20 19.75 11.03 2.70
C GLY A 20 19.23 12.21 1.86
N ALA A 21 19.64 13.44 2.19
CA ALA A 21 19.27 14.67 1.48
C ALA A 21 19.86 14.82 0.05
N GLY A 22 20.09 13.70 -0.65
CA GLY A 22 20.82 13.63 -1.90
C GLY A 22 20.22 12.63 -2.88
N GLU A 23 20.82 12.56 -4.06
CA GLU A 23 20.42 11.65 -5.13
C GLU A 23 21.18 10.33 -5.00
N VAL A 24 20.45 9.21 -5.04
CA VAL A 24 21.00 7.86 -5.02
C VAL A 24 20.81 7.23 -6.38
N TRP A 25 21.87 6.67 -6.94
CA TRP A 25 21.84 5.86 -8.16
C TRP A 25 22.48 4.51 -7.87
N THR A 26 21.67 3.46 -7.85
CA THR A 26 22.12 2.15 -7.38
C THR A 26 21.54 1.02 -8.22
N PRO A 27 22.35 -0.01 -8.56
CA PRO A 27 21.83 -1.18 -9.24
C PRO A 27 20.91 -1.99 -8.32
N VAL A 28 19.72 -2.34 -8.80
CA VAL A 28 18.73 -3.14 -8.11
C VAL A 28 18.38 -4.37 -8.94
N CYS A 29 18.40 -5.53 -8.29
CA CYS A 29 17.87 -6.76 -8.87
C CYS A 29 16.39 -6.88 -8.51
N LEU A 30 15.54 -7.02 -9.53
CA LEU A 30 14.11 -7.29 -9.36
C LEU A 30 13.84 -8.69 -9.92
N PRO A 31 14.14 -9.75 -9.16
CA PRO A 31 14.21 -11.12 -9.66
C PRO A 31 12.87 -11.65 -10.19
N ARG A 32 11.75 -11.08 -9.72
CA ARG A 32 10.41 -11.42 -10.20
C ARG A 32 10.02 -10.64 -11.45
N PHE A 33 10.68 -9.53 -11.72
CA PHE A 33 10.46 -8.70 -12.90
C PHE A 33 11.34 -9.14 -14.07
N ASN A 34 12.64 -9.30 -13.83
CA ASN A 34 13.62 -9.82 -14.78
C ASN A 34 14.73 -10.56 -13.99
N PRO A 35 14.76 -11.91 -14.00
CA PRO A 35 15.77 -12.68 -13.30
C PRO A 35 17.18 -12.54 -13.90
N ASP A 36 17.28 -12.12 -15.17
CA ASP A 36 18.53 -12.11 -15.94
C ASP A 36 19.17 -10.72 -16.08
N GLY A 37 18.63 -9.69 -15.39
CA GLY A 37 19.06 -8.31 -15.58
C GLY A 37 19.03 -7.43 -14.34
N TYR A 38 19.94 -6.45 -14.32
CA TYR A 38 19.97 -5.39 -13.32
C TYR A 38 19.17 -4.19 -13.83
N PHE A 39 18.41 -3.57 -12.92
CA PHE A 39 17.88 -2.22 -13.10
C PHE A 39 18.76 -1.24 -12.34
N TYR A 40 18.64 0.04 -12.67
CA TYR A 40 19.24 1.12 -11.91
C TYR A 40 18.11 1.95 -11.33
N ALA A 41 18.06 2.01 -10.00
CA ALA A 41 17.11 2.82 -9.27
C ALA A 41 17.75 4.17 -8.96
N TYR A 42 17.11 5.22 -9.45
CA TYR A 42 17.30 6.59 -9.01
C TYR A 42 16.34 6.88 -7.87
N ALA A 43 16.83 7.35 -6.74
CA ALA A 43 16.00 7.80 -5.64
C ALA A 43 16.43 9.19 -5.17
N ALA A 44 15.47 10.09 -4.98
CA ALA A 44 15.74 11.45 -4.49
C ALA A 44 14.53 11.98 -3.72
N ALA A 45 14.79 12.73 -2.66
CA ALA A 45 13.75 13.52 -1.98
C ALA A 45 13.38 14.75 -2.81
N LEU A 46 12.10 15.14 -2.76
CA LEU A 46 11.55 16.31 -3.43
C LEU A 46 11.24 17.39 -2.38
N GLY A 47 11.57 18.65 -2.68
CA GLY A 47 11.21 19.79 -1.83
C GLY A 47 12.16 20.12 -0.67
N GLU A 48 13.34 19.52 -0.61
CA GLU A 48 14.34 19.78 0.46
C GLU A 48 15.19 21.04 0.24
N GLU A 49 15.07 21.73 -0.91
CA GLU A 49 15.97 22.85 -1.25
C GLU A 49 15.66 24.16 -0.50
N GLU A 50 14.47 24.34 0.09
CA GLU A 50 14.07 25.60 0.75
C GLU A 50 14.05 25.52 2.29
N ASP A 51 13.91 24.33 2.88
CA ASP A 51 13.90 24.15 4.33
C ASP A 51 15.27 23.65 4.81
N GLY A 52 16.19 24.58 5.12
CA GLY A 52 17.49 24.32 5.76
C GLY A 52 17.41 23.72 7.18
N GLY A 53 16.37 22.92 7.47
CA GLY A 53 16.17 22.19 8.70
C GLY A 53 16.61 20.74 8.53
N CYS A 54 17.71 20.38 9.20
CA CYS A 54 18.04 18.98 9.43
C CYS A 54 16.89 18.29 10.19
N SER A 55 16.04 17.53 9.50
CA SER A 55 15.22 16.47 10.11
C SER A 55 15.89 15.14 9.82
N GLY A 56 16.98 14.87 10.53
CA GLY A 56 17.54 13.53 10.62
C GLY A 56 16.46 12.56 11.11
N GLY A 57 16.13 11.58 10.28
CA GLY A 57 15.38 10.38 10.64
C GLY A 57 13.95 10.62 11.15
N GLY A 58 12.97 10.73 10.24
CA GLY A 58 11.57 10.62 10.65
C GLY A 58 10.54 11.11 9.63
N GLY A 59 10.25 10.29 8.61
CA GLY A 59 8.91 10.13 8.04
C GLY A 59 8.15 11.36 7.48
N GLY A 60 8.82 12.32 6.83
CA GLY A 60 8.15 13.55 6.36
C GLY A 60 8.37 13.97 4.90
N ALA A 61 9.26 13.33 4.15
CA ALA A 61 9.69 13.81 2.83
C ALA A 61 9.03 13.03 1.67
N VAL A 62 8.59 13.74 0.64
CA VAL A 62 8.11 13.13 -0.61
C VAL A 62 9.32 12.60 -1.37
N THR A 63 9.37 11.29 -1.63
CA THR A 63 10.51 10.66 -2.33
C THR A 63 10.11 10.18 -3.71
N LEU A 64 10.93 10.47 -4.71
CA LEU A 64 10.79 10.00 -6.09
C LEU A 64 11.73 8.83 -6.35
N ILE A 65 11.19 7.72 -6.86
CA ILE A 65 11.98 6.61 -7.40
C ILE A 65 11.75 6.51 -8.91
N LEU A 66 12.82 6.46 -9.69
CA LEU A 66 12.80 6.15 -11.12
C LEU A 66 13.63 4.90 -11.38
N LEU A 67 13.11 3.97 -12.18
CA LEU A 67 13.81 2.75 -12.57
C LEU A 67 14.22 2.85 -14.04
N SER A 68 15.50 2.57 -14.33
CA SER A 68 16.04 2.49 -15.69
C SER A 68 16.72 1.15 -15.93
N THR A 69 16.74 0.72 -17.19
CA THR A 69 17.57 -0.42 -17.66
C THR A 69 18.95 0.04 -18.12
N GLU A 70 19.16 1.35 -18.29
CA GLU A 70 20.41 1.93 -18.78
C GLU A 70 21.31 2.33 -17.61
N ARG A 71 22.54 1.80 -17.57
CA ARG A 71 23.54 2.11 -16.52
C ARG A 71 23.90 3.59 -16.45
N GLU A 72 23.94 4.25 -17.60
CA GLU A 72 24.35 5.66 -17.74
C GLU A 72 23.14 6.61 -17.76
N GLY A 73 21.94 6.10 -17.44
CA GLY A 73 20.69 6.87 -17.42
C GLY A 73 20.56 7.89 -16.28
N PHE A 74 21.58 8.05 -15.44
CA PHE A 74 21.57 8.98 -14.29
C PHE A 74 21.15 10.39 -14.68
N TYR A 75 21.78 10.97 -15.71
CA TYR A 75 21.48 12.35 -16.15
C TYR A 75 20.06 12.50 -16.71
N ALA A 76 19.55 11.46 -17.37
CA ALA A 76 18.18 11.44 -17.85
C ALA A 76 17.18 11.40 -16.68
N ALA A 77 17.47 10.60 -15.65
CA ALA A 77 16.67 10.49 -14.43
C ALA A 77 16.68 11.81 -13.62
N ALA A 78 17.86 12.41 -13.41
CA ALA A 78 17.99 13.72 -12.75
C ALA A 78 17.29 14.84 -13.53
N GLY A 79 17.37 14.82 -14.88
CA GLY A 79 16.60 15.71 -15.74
C GLY A 79 15.09 15.52 -15.60
N CYS A 80 14.63 14.27 -15.47
CA CYS A 80 13.23 13.94 -15.23
C CYS A 80 12.76 14.42 -13.85
N ARG A 81 13.56 14.21 -12.80
CA ARG A 81 13.30 14.73 -11.45
C ARG A 81 13.02 16.23 -11.50
N ARG A 82 13.93 17.03 -12.07
CA ARG A 82 13.79 18.50 -12.12
C ARG A 82 12.48 18.94 -12.78
N ARG A 83 12.14 18.34 -13.93
CA ARG A 83 10.87 18.65 -14.62
C ARG A 83 9.65 18.27 -13.79
N LEU A 84 9.70 17.12 -13.12
CA LEU A 84 8.59 16.65 -12.29
C LEU A 84 8.43 17.53 -11.05
N GLU A 85 9.53 17.86 -10.38
CA GLU A 85 9.56 18.72 -9.20
C GLU A 85 9.04 20.12 -9.53
N GLU A 86 9.47 20.71 -10.66
CA GLU A 86 8.95 21.99 -11.15
C GLU A 86 7.45 21.91 -11.46
N ALA A 87 6.99 20.86 -12.14
CA ALA A 87 5.56 20.67 -12.43
C ALA A 87 4.73 20.53 -11.14
N LEU A 88 5.20 19.75 -10.16
CA LEU A 88 4.53 19.58 -8.87
C LEU A 88 4.52 20.86 -8.05
N ARG A 89 5.58 21.67 -8.14
CA ARG A 89 5.68 22.97 -7.47
C ARG A 89 4.74 23.99 -8.10
N VAL A 90 4.70 24.09 -9.43
CA VAL A 90 3.81 25.02 -10.16
C VAL A 90 2.34 24.72 -9.87
N GLN A 91 1.98 23.44 -9.75
CA GLN A 91 0.62 23.02 -9.41
C GLN A 91 0.31 23.12 -7.90
N GLY A 92 1.31 23.38 -7.05
CA GLY A 92 1.15 23.41 -5.59
C GLY A 92 1.01 22.04 -4.91
N TRP A 93 1.05 20.94 -5.68
CA TRP A 93 0.85 19.59 -5.18
C TRP A 93 1.93 19.14 -4.20
N LEU A 94 3.15 19.65 -4.33
CA LEU A 94 4.24 19.30 -3.40
C LEU A 94 3.91 19.76 -1.96
N GLY A 95 3.30 20.94 -1.83
CA GLY A 95 2.85 21.47 -0.53
C GLY A 95 1.67 20.68 0.03
N GLU A 96 0.71 20.29 -0.83
CA GLU A 96 -0.42 19.45 -0.44
C GLU A 96 0.03 18.04 0.00
N LEU A 97 0.97 17.43 -0.72
CA LEU A 97 1.55 16.14 -0.36
C LEU A 97 2.29 16.22 0.97
N GLY A 98 3.11 17.26 1.19
CA GLY A 98 3.78 17.47 2.47
C GLY A 98 2.79 17.71 3.61
N ALA A 99 1.70 18.44 3.37
CA ALA A 99 0.63 18.64 4.34
C ALA A 99 -0.12 17.33 4.64
N ALA A 100 -0.40 16.50 3.63
CA ALA A 100 -1.03 15.19 3.79
C ALA A 100 -0.13 14.22 4.57
N ILE A 101 1.18 14.22 4.33
CA ILE A 101 2.13 13.39 5.09
C ILE A 101 2.16 13.82 6.56
N ARG A 102 2.24 15.13 6.85
CA ARG A 102 2.26 15.65 8.23
C ARG A 102 0.92 15.52 8.96
N GLY A 103 -0.19 15.66 8.22
CA GLY A 103 -1.54 15.61 8.75
C GLY A 103 -2.10 14.20 8.93
N GLY A 104 -1.36 13.17 8.48
CA GLY A 104 -1.88 11.83 8.33
C GLY A 104 -2.70 11.72 7.04
N ALA A 105 -2.24 10.93 6.08
CA ALA A 105 -2.93 10.74 4.80
C ALA A 105 -4.15 9.81 4.93
N GLY A 106 -4.36 9.21 6.10
CA GLY A 106 -5.38 8.22 6.32
C GLY A 106 -6.68 8.78 6.90
N TYR A 107 -7.72 7.98 6.77
CA TYR A 107 -8.97 8.16 7.49
C TYR A 107 -8.91 7.34 8.78
N GLY A 108 -9.40 7.89 9.89
CA GLY A 108 -9.56 7.12 11.12
C GLY A 108 -10.62 6.01 10.97
N PRO A 109 -10.52 4.89 11.72
CA PRO A 109 -11.54 3.85 11.75
C PRO A 109 -12.92 4.39 12.14
N ALA A 110 -12.97 5.49 12.90
CA ALA A 110 -14.19 6.19 13.29
C ALA A 110 -14.98 6.78 12.11
N ARG A 111 -14.33 7.10 10.97
CA ARG A 111 -15.00 7.65 9.77
C ARG A 111 -15.99 6.66 9.15
N ALA A 112 -15.78 5.36 9.36
CA ALA A 112 -16.72 4.31 8.98
C ALA A 112 -17.98 4.26 9.88
N GLY A 113 -18.05 5.08 10.94
CA GLY A 113 -19.19 5.13 11.87
C GLY A 113 -19.25 3.93 12.82
N ALA A 114 -18.09 3.38 13.17
CA ALA A 114 -17.95 2.14 13.94
C ALA A 114 -16.99 2.33 15.14
N PRO A 115 -17.47 2.83 16.29
CA PRO A 115 -16.60 3.11 17.45
C PRO A 115 -15.98 1.86 18.08
N GLU A 116 -16.55 0.69 17.83
CA GLU A 116 -16.03 -0.60 18.34
C GLU A 116 -14.89 -1.17 17.48
N LEU A 117 -14.70 -0.65 16.27
CA LEU A 117 -13.67 -1.07 15.33
C LEU A 117 -12.41 -0.24 15.61
N ARG A 118 -11.33 -0.90 16.01
CA ARG A 118 -10.04 -0.25 16.30
C ARG A 118 -9.17 -0.15 15.05
N HIS A 119 -9.19 -1.17 14.20
CA HIS A 119 -8.42 -1.19 12.96
C HIS A 119 -9.06 -2.17 11.97
N PHE A 120 -8.82 -1.99 10.67
CA PHE A 120 -9.19 -2.98 9.67
C PHE A 120 -8.21 -2.98 8.48
N LEU A 121 -8.17 -4.10 7.78
CA LEU A 121 -7.48 -4.26 6.51
C LEU A 121 -8.50 -4.74 5.49
N TYR A 122 -8.75 -3.95 4.44
CA TYR A 122 -9.63 -4.35 3.34
C TYR A 122 -8.87 -4.46 2.04
N LYS A 123 -9.03 -5.59 1.37
CA LYS A 123 -8.42 -5.91 0.09
C LYS A 123 -9.53 -6.32 -0.88
N PRO A 124 -9.87 -5.48 -1.87
CA PRO A 124 -10.79 -5.87 -2.94
C PRO A 124 -10.17 -7.00 -3.79
N LEU A 125 -10.96 -8.04 -4.07
CA LEU A 125 -10.57 -9.14 -4.95
C LEU A 125 -11.35 -9.16 -6.27
N GLU A 126 -12.54 -8.56 -6.29
CA GLU A 126 -13.37 -8.36 -7.47
C GLU A 126 -13.48 -6.86 -7.74
N GLY A 127 -13.34 -6.49 -9.00
CA GLY A 127 -13.40 -5.11 -9.49
C GLY A 127 -13.21 -5.09 -11.00
N PRO A 128 -13.23 -3.91 -11.65
CA PRO A 128 -12.84 -3.76 -13.05
C PRO A 128 -11.49 -4.43 -13.30
N GLU A 129 -11.28 -5.03 -14.48
CA GLU A 129 -10.02 -5.72 -14.79
C GLU A 129 -8.80 -4.81 -14.58
N GLU A 130 -8.98 -3.51 -14.80
CA GLU A 130 -7.98 -2.46 -14.58
C GLU A 130 -7.64 -2.27 -13.10
N MET A 131 -8.60 -2.47 -12.20
CA MET A 131 -8.40 -2.40 -10.75
C MET A 131 -7.70 -3.66 -10.22
N GLN A 132 -7.98 -4.84 -10.79
CA GLN A 132 -7.33 -6.11 -10.43
C GLN A 132 -5.86 -6.17 -10.87
N GLN A 133 -5.49 -5.36 -11.84
CA GLN A 133 -4.13 -5.29 -12.34
C GLN A 133 -3.13 -4.74 -11.31
N VAL A 134 -3.58 -3.95 -10.34
CA VAL A 134 -2.73 -3.41 -9.27
C VAL A 134 -3.19 -3.98 -7.92
N PRO A 135 -2.30 -4.60 -7.12
CA PRO A 135 -2.66 -5.03 -5.77
C PRO A 135 -2.91 -3.79 -4.90
N GLN A 136 -4.19 -3.49 -4.65
CA GLN A 136 -4.62 -2.37 -3.82
C GLN A 136 -5.22 -2.91 -2.52
N PHE A 137 -4.93 -2.24 -1.42
CA PHE A 137 -5.57 -2.48 -0.14
C PHE A 137 -5.71 -1.14 0.59
N THR A 138 -6.59 -1.10 1.56
CA THR A 138 -6.78 0.09 2.40
C THR A 138 -6.79 -0.30 3.87
N SER A 139 -6.13 0.52 4.67
CA SER A 139 -6.07 0.43 6.13
C SER A 139 -6.20 1.84 6.72
N PRO A 140 -6.99 2.03 7.77
CA PRO A 140 -7.07 3.32 8.45
C PRO A 140 -5.76 3.62 9.19
N GLU A 141 -5.63 4.84 9.71
CA GLU A 141 -4.50 5.18 10.57
C GLU A 141 -4.53 4.40 11.88
N LEU A 142 -3.35 4.17 12.43
CA LEU A 142 -3.16 3.47 13.70
C LEU A 142 -3.44 4.45 14.85
N GLU A 143 -4.68 4.41 15.34
CA GLU A 143 -5.09 5.16 16.53
C GLU A 143 -4.76 4.41 17.83
N GLU A 144 -4.88 5.08 18.98
CA GLU A 144 -4.73 4.44 20.30
C GLU A 144 -5.64 3.19 20.40
N PRO A 145 -5.11 2.01 20.80
CA PRO A 145 -3.87 1.77 21.55
C PRO A 145 -2.60 1.47 20.70
N TYR A 146 -2.65 1.54 19.38
CA TYR A 146 -1.55 1.11 18.49
C TYR A 146 -0.55 2.23 18.14
N ALA A 147 -0.38 3.19 19.04
CA ALA A 147 0.52 4.32 18.85
C ALA A 147 2.00 3.92 18.98
N SER A 148 2.32 2.85 19.73
CA SER A 148 3.70 2.37 19.91
C SER A 148 4.05 1.28 18.90
N GLU A 149 5.32 1.22 18.48
CA GLU A 149 5.80 0.20 17.54
C GLU A 149 5.56 -1.24 18.04
N GLU A 150 5.69 -1.49 19.34
CA GLU A 150 5.41 -2.80 19.94
C GLU A 150 3.95 -3.23 19.76
N GLU A 151 3.01 -2.30 19.94
CA GLU A 151 1.57 -2.55 19.77
C GLU A 151 1.22 -2.71 18.29
N GLN A 152 1.91 -2.00 17.39
CA GLN A 152 1.79 -2.17 15.95
C GLN A 152 2.29 -3.54 15.50
N HIS A 153 3.47 -3.96 15.94
CA HIS A 153 4.00 -5.29 15.66
C HIS A 153 3.04 -6.39 16.16
N ARG A 154 2.50 -6.26 17.38
CA ARG A 154 1.50 -7.20 17.89
C ARG A 154 0.26 -7.26 16.99
N LEU A 155 -0.25 -6.11 16.55
CA LEU A 155 -1.41 -6.05 15.66
C LEU A 155 -1.12 -6.75 14.33
N PHE A 156 0.04 -6.51 13.72
CA PHE A 156 0.44 -7.18 12.48
C PHE A 156 0.65 -8.68 12.66
N ASP A 157 1.19 -9.14 13.80
CA ASP A 157 1.31 -10.56 14.12
C ASP A 157 -0.07 -11.23 14.23
N LEU A 158 -1.05 -10.55 14.81
CA LEU A 158 -2.44 -11.03 14.84
C LEU A 158 -3.05 -11.13 13.44
N TYR A 159 -2.79 -10.14 12.57
CA TYR A 159 -3.21 -10.22 11.16
C TYR A 159 -2.52 -11.37 10.42
N HIS A 160 -1.21 -11.56 10.61
CA HIS A 160 -0.47 -12.70 10.05
C HIS A 160 -1.03 -14.03 10.52
N TYR A 161 -1.36 -14.14 11.81
CA TYR A 161 -2.01 -15.32 12.36
C TYR A 161 -3.34 -15.61 11.67
N LEU A 162 -4.23 -14.61 11.55
CA LEU A 162 -5.51 -14.77 10.84
C LEU A 162 -5.32 -15.16 9.37
N HIS A 163 -4.41 -14.47 8.68
CA HIS A 163 -4.13 -14.72 7.28
C HIS A 163 -3.65 -16.16 7.06
N SER A 164 -2.74 -16.66 7.91
CA SER A 164 -2.24 -18.05 7.83
C SER A 164 -3.33 -19.09 8.01
N ARG A 165 -4.32 -18.80 8.86
CA ARG A 165 -5.47 -19.69 9.12
C ARG A 165 -6.48 -19.67 7.99
N VAL A 166 -6.77 -18.51 7.43
CA VAL A 166 -7.73 -18.34 6.35
C VAL A 166 -7.19 -18.91 5.03
N HIS A 167 -5.91 -18.69 4.74
CA HIS A 167 -5.24 -19.17 3.53
C HIS A 167 -4.56 -20.53 3.70
N SER A 168 -4.92 -21.29 4.74
CA SER A 168 -4.35 -22.62 4.94
C SER A 168 -4.75 -23.55 3.78
N PRO A 169 -3.78 -24.23 3.13
CA PRO A 169 -4.03 -25.04 1.92
C PRO A 169 -4.93 -26.26 2.19
N HIS A 170 -5.03 -26.71 3.45
CA HIS A 170 -5.80 -27.89 3.81
C HIS A 170 -7.27 -27.59 4.16
N ARG A 171 -7.58 -26.37 4.60
CA ARG A 171 -8.95 -25.97 4.96
C ARG A 171 -9.10 -24.45 4.98
N PRO A 172 -9.33 -23.81 3.82
CA PRO A 172 -9.49 -22.36 3.79
C PRO A 172 -10.77 -21.94 4.50
N LEU A 173 -10.63 -21.11 5.54
CA LEU A 173 -11.75 -20.60 6.32
C LEU A 173 -12.26 -19.28 5.73
N ARG A 174 -13.52 -19.24 5.31
CA ARG A 174 -14.13 -18.01 4.77
C ARG A 174 -14.49 -16.98 5.84
N LEU A 175 -14.64 -17.43 7.08
CA LEU A 175 -14.95 -16.58 8.23
C LEU A 175 -14.28 -17.14 9.48
N LEU A 176 -13.43 -16.35 10.12
CA LEU A 176 -12.71 -16.72 11.33
C LEU A 176 -12.91 -15.63 12.39
N TYR A 177 -13.52 -16.00 13.52
CA TYR A 177 -13.64 -15.15 14.69
C TYR A 177 -12.65 -15.65 15.73
N HIS A 178 -11.76 -14.77 16.18
CA HIS A 178 -10.71 -15.09 17.14
C HIS A 178 -10.71 -14.06 18.26
N VAL A 179 -10.80 -14.52 19.51
CA VAL A 179 -10.71 -13.66 20.69
C VAL A 179 -9.28 -13.76 21.21
N ALA A 180 -8.54 -12.66 21.13
CA ALA A 180 -7.23 -12.51 21.75
C ALA A 180 -7.37 -11.91 23.15
N GLU A 181 -6.25 -11.66 23.83
CA GLU A 181 -6.24 -11.18 25.20
C GLU A 181 -6.79 -9.75 25.33
N LYS A 182 -6.44 -8.86 24.38
CA LYS A 182 -6.78 -7.42 24.41
C LYS A 182 -7.73 -6.99 23.29
N GLU A 183 -7.95 -7.86 22.31
CA GLU A 183 -8.74 -7.58 21.11
C GLU A 183 -9.56 -8.78 20.69
N THR A 184 -10.64 -8.50 19.97
CA THR A 184 -11.37 -9.52 19.21
C THR A 184 -11.13 -9.27 17.73
N LEU A 185 -10.73 -10.31 16.99
CA LEU A 185 -10.50 -10.22 15.56
C LEU A 185 -11.51 -11.03 14.76
N LEU A 186 -11.84 -10.51 13.58
CA LEU A 186 -12.70 -11.16 12.61
C LEU A 186 -12.07 -11.08 11.23
N ALA A 187 -11.75 -12.23 10.64
CA ALA A 187 -11.38 -12.33 9.24
C ALA A 187 -12.57 -12.81 8.42
N TRP A 188 -12.87 -12.13 7.33
CA TRP A 188 -13.94 -12.44 6.40
C TRP A 188 -13.40 -12.43 4.97
N VAL A 189 -13.31 -13.61 4.37
CA VAL A 189 -12.81 -13.80 3.00
C VAL A 189 -13.91 -14.37 2.13
N THR A 190 -14.14 -13.69 1.01
CA THR A 190 -15.11 -14.05 -0.03
C THR A 190 -14.42 -14.10 -1.39
N SER A 191 -15.14 -14.49 -2.45
CA SER A 191 -14.62 -14.36 -3.81
C SER A 191 -14.46 -12.90 -4.27
N LYS A 192 -15.07 -11.96 -3.55
CA LYS A 192 -15.16 -10.55 -3.94
C LYS A 192 -14.20 -9.64 -3.17
N PHE A 193 -13.88 -10.01 -1.94
CA PHE A 193 -13.01 -9.23 -1.07
C PHE A 193 -12.42 -10.09 0.05
N GLU A 194 -11.33 -9.60 0.62
CA GLU A 194 -10.80 -10.01 1.91
C GLU A 194 -10.87 -8.84 2.89
N LEU A 195 -11.39 -9.09 4.09
CA LEU A 195 -11.53 -8.10 5.13
C LEU A 195 -11.09 -8.67 6.46
N TYR A 196 -10.17 -7.99 7.13
CA TYR A 196 -9.73 -8.32 8.48
C TYR A 196 -10.08 -7.14 9.39
N GLY A 197 -10.83 -7.39 10.46
CA GLY A 197 -11.22 -6.36 11.42
C GLY A 197 -10.70 -6.68 12.82
N CYS A 198 -10.24 -5.64 13.50
CA CYS A 198 -9.80 -5.69 14.89
C CYS A 198 -10.73 -4.84 15.75
N PHE A 199 -11.27 -5.43 16.81
CA PHE A 199 -12.31 -4.87 17.66
C PHE A 199 -11.90 -4.82 19.12
N SER A 200 -12.65 -4.04 19.90
CA SER A 200 -12.64 -4.13 21.36
C SER A 200 -12.96 -5.56 21.83
N PRO A 201 -12.35 -6.04 22.94
CA PRO A 201 -12.47 -7.44 23.38
C PRO A 201 -13.91 -7.85 23.74
N LEU A 202 -14.78 -6.89 24.04
CA LEU A 202 -16.18 -7.13 24.45
C LEU A 202 -17.15 -7.37 23.28
N VAL A 203 -16.67 -7.31 22.03
CA VAL A 203 -17.55 -7.41 20.86
C VAL A 203 -17.92 -8.86 20.54
N THR A 204 -19.21 -9.14 20.50
CA THR A 204 -19.74 -10.46 20.10
C THR A 204 -19.54 -10.72 18.60
N LYS A 205 -19.51 -11.99 18.19
CA LYS A 205 -19.43 -12.38 16.78
C LYS A 205 -20.53 -11.71 15.92
N ALA A 206 -21.76 -11.65 16.41
CA ALA A 206 -22.87 -11.01 15.69
C ALA A 206 -22.68 -9.49 15.58
N GLY A 207 -22.20 -8.84 16.65
CA GLY A 207 -21.84 -7.43 16.65
C GLY A 207 -20.74 -7.10 15.64
N ALA A 208 -19.64 -7.88 15.65
CA ALA A 208 -18.53 -7.71 14.73
C ALA A 208 -18.96 -7.84 13.26
N ILE A 209 -19.78 -8.84 12.92
CA ILE A 209 -20.33 -8.98 11.55
C ILE A 209 -21.20 -7.78 11.18
N GLY A 210 -22.03 -7.31 12.11
CA GLY A 210 -22.88 -6.12 11.91
C GLY A 210 -22.06 -4.86 11.63
N VAL A 211 -20.94 -4.68 12.35
CA VAL A 211 -20.00 -3.57 12.13
C VAL A 211 -19.28 -3.71 10.79
N LEU A 212 -18.72 -4.87 10.46
CA LEU A 212 -18.08 -5.08 9.15
C LEU A 212 -19.04 -4.87 7.98
N THR A 213 -20.33 -5.22 8.14
CA THR A 213 -21.34 -4.98 7.10
C THR A 213 -21.64 -3.49 6.92
N LYS A 214 -21.56 -2.67 7.99
CA LYS A 214 -21.64 -1.21 7.88
C LYS A 214 -20.38 -0.66 7.18
N LEU A 215 -19.20 -1.14 7.58
CA LEU A 215 -17.93 -0.78 6.96
C LEU A 215 -17.91 -1.08 5.46
N LEU A 216 -18.36 -2.26 5.03
CA LEU A 216 -18.44 -2.64 3.61
C LEU A 216 -19.34 -1.69 2.81
N ARG A 217 -20.44 -1.19 3.40
CA ARG A 217 -21.30 -0.19 2.73
C ARG A 217 -20.61 1.17 2.60
N TRP A 218 -19.84 1.56 3.61
CA TRP A 218 -19.03 2.78 3.55
C TRP A 218 -17.90 2.66 2.53
N LEU A 219 -17.16 1.55 2.53
CA LEU A 219 -16.09 1.26 1.57
C LEU A 219 -16.59 1.33 0.12
N LYS A 220 -17.76 0.74 -0.16
CA LYS A 220 -18.39 0.84 -1.48
C LYS A 220 -18.81 2.24 -1.88
N LYS A 221 -19.15 3.10 -0.91
CA LYS A 221 -19.51 4.50 -1.18
C LYS A 221 -18.28 5.35 -1.48
N GLU A 222 -17.18 5.08 -0.80
CA GLU A 222 -15.91 5.81 -0.92
C GLU A 222 -14.91 5.10 -1.85
N GLU A 223 -15.36 4.11 -2.65
CA GLU A 223 -14.50 3.30 -3.51
C GLU A 223 -13.70 4.14 -4.52
N ASP A 224 -14.31 5.23 -5.03
CA ASP A 224 -13.68 6.18 -5.96
C ASP A 224 -12.54 6.98 -5.30
N TRP A 225 -12.60 7.18 -3.99
CA TRP A 225 -11.58 7.91 -3.23
C TRP A 225 -10.49 6.99 -2.70
N LEU A 226 -10.87 5.77 -2.30
CA LEU A 226 -9.96 4.79 -1.69
C LEU A 226 -9.13 4.02 -2.71
N PHE A 227 -9.64 3.83 -3.93
CA PHE A 227 -9.03 2.97 -4.93
C PHE A 227 -8.85 3.67 -6.27
N ILE A 228 -7.73 3.36 -6.91
CA ILE A 228 -7.46 3.73 -8.30
C ILE A 228 -8.27 2.78 -9.18
N ARG A 229 -9.42 3.28 -9.67
CA ARG A 229 -10.32 2.51 -10.56
C ARG A 229 -9.87 2.49 -12.01
N TYR A 230 -9.31 3.60 -12.47
CA TYR A 230 -8.86 3.79 -13.85
C TYR A 230 -7.38 4.14 -13.83
N PRO A 231 -6.49 3.15 -13.62
CA PRO A 231 -5.08 3.39 -13.79
C PRO A 231 -4.84 3.88 -15.22
N PRO A 232 -3.95 4.87 -15.41
CA PRO A 232 -3.63 5.34 -16.75
C PRO A 232 -3.11 4.20 -17.64
N PRO A 233 -3.24 4.30 -18.97
CA PRO A 233 -3.04 3.18 -19.90
C PRO A 233 -1.63 2.58 -19.87
N TYR A 234 -0.62 3.32 -19.42
CA TYR A 234 0.74 2.81 -19.22
C TYR A 234 0.90 1.93 -17.97
N CYS A 235 -0.07 1.97 -17.04
CA CYS A 235 -0.22 1.02 -15.94
C CYS A 235 -1.12 -0.17 -16.31
N ALA A 236 -1.79 -0.12 -17.46
CA ALA A 236 -2.65 -1.18 -17.95
C ALA A 236 -1.84 -2.25 -18.72
N MET A 237 -2.17 -3.53 -18.56
CA MET A 237 -1.61 -4.58 -19.43
C MET A 237 -2.06 -4.31 -20.88
N PRO A 238 -1.23 -4.53 -21.90
CA PRO A 238 -1.77 -4.84 -23.22
C PRO A 238 -2.65 -6.09 -23.07
N ALA A 239 -3.86 -6.05 -23.65
CA ALA A 239 -4.75 -7.20 -23.65
C ALA A 239 -3.97 -8.45 -24.05
N ARG A 240 -4.12 -9.55 -23.31
CA ARG A 240 -3.58 -10.85 -23.72
C ARG A 240 -4.05 -11.07 -25.16
N SER A 241 -3.14 -11.07 -26.11
CA SER A 241 -3.44 -11.60 -27.42
C SER A 241 -3.88 -13.03 -27.18
N GLU A 242 -5.14 -13.33 -27.52
CA GLU A 242 -5.57 -14.71 -27.69
C GLU A 242 -4.58 -15.32 -28.69
N ALA A 243 -3.69 -16.18 -28.18
CA ALA A 243 -2.86 -17.01 -29.02
C ALA A 243 -3.84 -17.90 -29.77
N GLY A 244 -4.12 -17.54 -31.02
CA GLY A 244 -4.87 -18.39 -31.93
C GLY A 244 -4.15 -19.73 -32.00
N GLU A 245 -4.78 -20.75 -31.41
CA GLU A 245 -4.54 -22.14 -31.75
C GLU A 245 -4.75 -22.24 -33.27
N THR A 246 -3.65 -22.27 -34.00
CA THR A 246 -3.64 -22.74 -35.39
C THR A 246 -3.32 -24.22 -35.31
N GLU A 247 -4.36 -25.04 -35.35
CA GLU A 247 -4.25 -26.43 -35.78
C GLU A 247 -3.60 -26.47 -37.17
N GLY A 248 -2.59 -27.33 -37.31
CA GLY A 248 -1.89 -27.63 -38.56
C GLY A 248 -0.95 -28.80 -38.37
#